data_AF-A0A0B5VQH5-F1
#
_entry.id   AF-A0A0B5VQH5-F1
#
_cell.length_a   1.000
_cell.length_b   1.000
_cell.length_c   1.000
_cell.angle_alpha   90.00
_cell.angle_beta   90.00
_cell.angle_gamma   90.00
#
_symmetry.space_group_name_H-M   'P 1'
#
loop_
_entity.id
_entity.type
_entity.pdbx_description
1 polymer ?
#
loop_
_entity_poly.entity_id
_entity_poly.type
_entity_poly.pdbx_seq_one_letter_code
_entity_poly.pdbx_strand_id
1 'polypeptide(L)' 'MILKNNQLLIDISNSKAEITKLKKQLFFLKIKKITKQNINRHKIKQIQHKISQILQLNKLNIIKYYVNKRKIWNSL' A
#
# COMPACT_ATOMS: atom_id res chain seq x y z
N MET A 1 16.53 -0.53 19.55
CA MET A 1 15.16 -1.06 19.34
C MET A 1 14.17 0.02 18.87
N ILE A 2 14.26 1.26 19.39
CA ILE A 2 13.36 2.39 19.06
C ILE A 2 13.42 2.82 17.58
N LEU A 3 14.60 2.83 16.96
CA LEU A 3 14.79 3.29 15.57
C LEU A 3 14.02 2.48 14.51
N LYS A 4 13.82 1.17 14.71
CA LYS A 4 13.10 0.31 13.75
C LYS A 4 11.59 0.59 13.71
N ASN A 5 11.02 1.11 14.81
CA ASN A 5 9.59 1.43 14.88
C ASN A 5 9.26 2.72 14.14
N ASN A 6 10.14 3.72 14.25
CA ASN A 6 9.97 4.98 13.55
C ASN A 6 10.08 4.80 12.02
N GLN A 7 10.99 3.94 11.57
CA GLN A 7 11.09 3.61 10.14
C GLN A 7 9.83 2.94 9.59
N LEU A 8 9.27 1.96 10.31
CA LEU A 8 8.04 1.28 9.90
C LEU A 8 6.86 2.26 9.77
N LEU A 9 6.73 3.22 10.68
CA LEU A 9 5.69 4.26 10.63
C LEU A 9 5.86 5.18 9.42
N ILE A 10 7.10 5.58 9.11
CA ILE A 10 7.43 6.39 7.93
C ILE A 10 7.08 5.63 6.65
N ASP A 11 7.43 4.34 6.56
CA ASP A 11 7.14 3.50 5.38
C ASP A 11 5.63 3.30 5.16
N ILE A 12 4.87 3.10 6.24
CA ILE A 12 3.40 3.03 6.18
C ILE A 12 2.81 4.36 5.71
N SER A 13 3.33 5.50 6.19
CA SER A 13 2.89 6.84 5.79
C SER A 13 3.14 7.09 4.29
N ASN A 14 4.35 6.79 3.80
CA ASN A 14 4.71 6.91 2.39
C ASN A 14 3.83 6.02 1.50
N SER A 15 3.60 4.77 1.93
CA SER A 15 2.70 3.84 1.23
C SER A 15 1.25 4.38 1.16
N LYS A 16 0.76 5.03 2.22
CA LYS A 16 -0.58 5.65 2.25
C LYS A 16 -0.68 6.81 1.27
N ALA A 17 0.37 7.64 1.16
CA ALA A 17 0.43 8.73 0.18
C ALA A 17 0.39 8.17 -1.26
N GLU A 18 1.14 7.12 -1.55
CA GLU A 18 1.13 6.49 -2.87
C GLU A 18 -0.22 5.84 -3.21
N ILE A 19 -0.84 5.11 -2.27
CA ILE A 19 -2.20 4.56 -2.47
C ILE A 19 -3.20 5.68 -2.75
N THR A 20 -3.10 6.82 -2.05
CA THR A 20 -3.97 7.97 -2.26
C THR A 20 -3.83 8.52 -3.68
N LYS A 21 -2.59 8.66 -4.17
CA LYS A 21 -2.30 9.08 -5.54
C LYS A 21 -2.88 8.10 -6.57
N LEU A 22 -2.70 6.80 -6.35
CA LEU A 22 -3.24 5.75 -7.24
C LEU A 22 -4.77 5.72 -7.25
N LYS A 23 -5.43 5.93 -6.10
CA LYS A 23 -6.90 6.06 -6.01
C LYS A 23 -7.41 7.28 -6.77
N LYS A 24 -6.74 8.43 -6.67
CA LYS A 24 -7.07 9.62 -7.46
C LYS A 24 -6.96 9.33 -8.96
N GLN A 25 -5.90 8.65 -9.41
CA GLN A 25 -5.75 8.25 -10.81
C GLN A 25 -6.87 7.31 -11.28
N LEU A 26 -7.26 6.32 -10.46
CA LEU A 26 -8.40 5.45 -10.75
C LEU A 26 -9.71 6.23 -10.87
N PHE A 27 -9.93 7.21 -10.00
CA PHE A 27 -11.12 8.06 -10.05
C PHE A 27 -11.21 8.81 -11.37
N PHE A 28 -10.12 9.44 -11.84
CA PHE A 28 -10.09 10.09 -13.16
C PHE A 28 -10.33 9.10 -14.30
N LEU A 29 -9.75 7.90 -14.25
CA LEU A 29 -9.99 6.87 -15.26
C LEU A 29 -11.45 6.40 -15.27
N LYS A 30 -12.11 6.33 -14.12
CA LYS A 30 -13.55 6.04 -14.03
C LYS A 30 -14.39 7.16 -14.64
N ILE A 31 -14.08 8.42 -14.36
CA ILE A 31 -14.75 9.57 -15.00
C ILE A 31 -14.62 9.46 -16.52
N LYS A 32 -13.40 9.29 -17.03
CA LYS A 32 -13.15 9.14 -18.47
C LYS A 32 -13.94 7.98 -19.10
N LYS A 33 -14.08 6.86 -18.37
CA LYS A 33 -14.92 5.72 -18.78
C LYS A 33 -16.39 6.12 -18.91
N ILE A 34 -16.93 6.83 -17.90
CA ILE A 34 -18.33 7.27 -17.85
C ILE A 34 -18.60 8.26 -18.99
N THR A 35 -17.69 9.20 -19.22
CA THR A 35 -17.78 10.18 -20.31
C THR A 35 -17.42 9.60 -21.68
N LYS A 36 -17.30 8.26 -21.81
CA LYS A 36 -16.96 7.53 -23.05
C LYS A 36 -15.70 8.04 -23.78
N GLN A 37 -14.77 8.66 -23.05
CA GLN A 37 -13.47 9.04 -23.61
C GLN A 37 -12.63 7.79 -23.86
N ASN A 38 -11.66 7.88 -24.79
CA ASN A 38 -10.73 6.79 -25.01
C ASN A 38 -9.90 6.53 -23.74
N ILE A 39 -9.93 5.29 -23.25
CA ILE A 39 -9.25 4.87 -22.03
C ILE A 39 -8.47 3.58 -22.23
N ASN A 40 -7.27 3.54 -21.67
CA ASN A 40 -6.51 2.30 -21.58
C ASN A 40 -7.01 1.46 -20.40
N ARG A 41 -7.81 0.42 -20.68
CA ARG A 41 -8.34 -0.51 -19.68
C ARG A 41 -7.25 -1.26 -18.92
N HIS A 42 -6.11 -1.55 -19.56
CA HIS A 42 -4.97 -2.21 -18.91
C HIS A 42 -4.39 -1.33 -17.80
N LYS A 43 -4.41 0.00 -17.97
CA LYS A 43 -3.94 0.95 -16.95
C LYS A 43 -4.79 0.87 -15.67
N ILE A 44 -6.10 0.64 -15.78
CA ILE A 44 -6.98 0.42 -14.63
C ILE A 44 -6.55 -0.83 -13.86
N LYS A 45 -6.37 -1.95 -14.58
CA LYS A 45 -5.94 -3.22 -14.00
C LYS A 45 -4.56 -3.11 -13.33
N GLN A 46 -3.61 -2.42 -13.96
CA GLN A 46 -2.27 -2.18 -13.42
C GLN A 46 -2.32 -1.35 -12.13
N ILE A 47 -3.12 -0.28 -12.07
CA ILE A 47 -3.25 0.53 -10.86
C ILE A 47 -3.89 -0.27 -9.72
N GLN A 48 -4.94 -1.05 -10.00
CA GLN A 48 -5.57 -1.91 -9.01
C GLN A 48 -4.60 -2.96 -8.46
N HIS A 49 -3.84 -3.61 -9.35
CA HIS A 49 -2.80 -4.57 -8.96
C HIS A 49 -1.74 -3.93 -8.07
N LYS A 50 -1.25 -2.74 -8.44
CA LYS A 50 -0.24 -2.01 -7.66
C LYS A 50 -0.76 -1.66 -6.26
N ILE A 51 -2.01 -1.20 -6.13
CA ILE A 51 -2.63 -0.95 -4.82
C ILE A 51 -2.66 -2.24 -3.98
N SER A 52 -3.06 -3.36 -4.58
CA SER A 52 -3.11 -4.66 -3.90
C SER A 52 -1.73 -5.07 -3.36
N GLN A 53 -0.68 -4.93 -4.19
CA GLN A 53 0.69 -5.25 -3.80
C GLN A 53 1.18 -4.40 -2.61
N ILE A 54 0.93 -3.08 -2.63
CA ILE A 54 1.34 -2.20 -1.52
C ILE A 54 0.62 -2.60 -0.22
N LEU A 55 -0.69 -2.87 -0.29
CA LEU A 55 -1.46 -3.30 0.88
C LEU A 55 -0.97 -4.64 1.43
N GLN A 56 -0.64 -5.58 0.56
CA GLN A 56 -0.11 -6.88 0.95
C GLN A 56 1.26 -6.75 1.64
N LEU A 57 2.17 -5.96 1.08
CA LEU A 57 3.48 -5.69 1.68
C LEU A 57 3.34 -5.05 3.06
N ASN A 58 2.45 -4.05 3.20
CA ASN A 58 2.18 -3.43 4.50
C ASN A 58 1.69 -4.43 5.54
N LYS A 59 0.75 -5.32 5.17
CA LYS A 59 0.26 -6.37 6.05
C LYS A 59 1.38 -7.32 6.47
N LEU A 60 2.22 -7.76 5.54
CA LEU A 60 3.35 -8.65 5.81
C LEU A 60 4.38 -8.01 6.75
N ASN A 61 4.69 -6.73 6.54
CA ASN A 61 5.62 -5.98 7.39
C ASN A 61 5.10 -5.85 8.83
N ILE A 62 3.81 -5.57 8.99
CA ILE A 62 3.16 -5.51 10.31
C ILE A 62 3.23 -6.88 11.01
N ILE A 63 2.88 -7.96 10.31
CA ILE A 63 2.96 -9.33 10.86
C ILE A 63 4.39 -9.65 11.30
N LYS A 64 5.38 -9.36 10.43
CA LYS A 64 6.80 -9.59 10.72
C LYS A 64 7.24 -8.85 11.98
N TYR A 65 6.79 -7.61 12.16
CA TYR A 65 7.06 -6.82 13.36
C TYR A 65 6.52 -7.50 14.64
N TYR A 66 5.25 -7.92 14.64
CA TYR A 66 4.65 -8.58 15.81
C TYR A 66 5.26 -9.94 16.12
N VAL A 67 5.57 -10.74 15.10
CA VAL A 67 6.25 -12.04 15.26
C VAL A 67 7.63 -11.84 15.89
N ASN A 68 8.39 -10.86 15.41
CA ASN A 68 9.71 -10.57 15.95
C ASN A 68 9.64 -10.06 17.40
N LYS A 69 8.67 -9.17 17.69
CA LYS A 69 8.42 -8.70 19.05
C LYS A 69 8.14 -9.88 19.99
N ARG A 70 7.23 -10.79 19.63
CA ARG A 70 6.90 -11.98 20.43
C ARG A 70 8.10 -12.89 20.68
N LYS A 71 8.94 -13.13 19.66
CA LYS A 71 10.17 -13.93 19.83
C LYS A 71 11.11 -13.35 20.89
N ILE A 72 11.27 -12.02 20.92
CA ILE A 72 12.10 -11.33 21.91
C ILE A 72 11.53 -11.51 23.33
N TRP A 73 10.21 -11.42 23.51
CA TRP A 73 9.57 -11.62 24.82
C TRP A 73 9.72 -13.06 25.34
N ASN A 74 9.71 -14.06 24.45
CA ASN A 74 9.84 -15.45 24.85
C ASN A 74 11.30 -15.89 25.09
N SER A 75 12.28 -15.05 24.74
CA SER A 75 13.72 -15.30 24.94
C SER A 75 14.31 -14.63 26.18
N LEU A 76 13.48 -13.87 26.91
CA LEU A 76 13.77 -13.23 28.19
C LEU A 76 13.07 -14.01 29.30
#